data_AF-A0A6A6DL64-F1
#
_entry.id   AF-A0A6A6DL64-F1
#
_cell.length_a   1.000
_cell.length_b   1.000
_cell.length_c   1.000
_cell.angle_alpha   90.00
_cell.angle_beta   90.00
_cell.angle_gamma   90.00
#
_symmetry.space_group_name_H-M   'P 1'
#
loop_
_entity.id
_entity.type
_entity.pdbx_description
1 polymer ?
#
loop_
_entity_poly.entity_id
_entity_poly.type
_entity_poly.pdbx_seq_one_letter_code
_entity_poly.pdbx_strand_id
1 'polypeptide(L)'
;MMEPIEYDTRRVPSWSWMAYHSGIQYMDIPFGKVDWIDNLRFDKERQHALITDVGGFRDCRTEQEVEQEGKHYAVLDFGRIKRGWILYDVEEREDLCKEYCVVVGKKSKKDNDKMEGGNRLNIQEYYILVVRPTSVVDEYRRVGVGLIKSDYVPRQRLNVRVV
;
A
#
# COMPACT_ATOMS: atom_id res chain seq x y z
N MET A 1 -6.38 3.20 15.08
CA MET A 1 -6.80 4.36 14.26
C MET A 1 -5.93 5.54 14.62
N MET A 2 -5.56 6.37 13.65
CA MET A 2 -4.53 7.40 13.84
C MET A 2 -5.11 8.81 13.62
N GLU A 3 -4.86 9.74 14.53
CA GLU A 3 -5.25 11.16 14.40
C GLU A 3 -4.05 11.97 13.89
N PRO A 4 -4.15 12.80 12.85
CA PRO A 4 -3.02 13.57 12.33
C PRO A 4 -2.44 14.54 13.36
N ILE A 5 -1.12 14.69 13.41
CA ILE A 5 -0.45 15.70 14.25
C ILE A 5 -0.45 17.04 13.53
N GLU A 6 -0.96 18.08 14.18
CA GLU A 6 -0.84 19.46 13.72
C GLU A 6 0.57 20.00 14.01
N TYR A 7 1.26 20.43 12.96
CA TYR A 7 2.58 21.05 13.06
C TYR A 7 2.51 22.51 12.61
N ASP A 8 2.90 23.45 13.47
CA ASP A 8 2.82 24.89 13.20
C ASP A 8 3.62 25.35 11.97
N THR A 9 4.76 24.70 11.69
CA THR A 9 5.70 25.15 10.64
C THR A 9 6.38 24.03 9.86
N ARG A 10 6.24 22.77 10.29
CA ARG A 10 6.98 21.64 9.73
C ARG A 10 6.06 20.79 8.85
N ARG A 11 6.38 20.70 7.57
CA ARG A 11 5.79 19.66 6.70
C ARG A 11 6.36 18.30 7.12
N VAL A 12 5.55 17.54 7.85
CA VAL A 12 5.83 16.13 8.14
C VAL A 12 5.22 15.29 7.03
N PRO A 13 5.99 14.39 6.43
CA PRO A 13 5.46 13.62 5.34
C PRO A 13 4.44 12.58 5.82
N SER A 14 3.45 12.28 4.99
CA SER A 14 2.35 11.38 5.35
C SER A 14 2.81 9.94 5.62
N TRP A 15 3.98 9.56 5.11
CA TRP A 15 4.61 8.27 5.38
C TRP A 15 5.37 8.22 6.71
N SER A 16 5.57 9.34 7.40
CA SER A 16 6.27 9.39 8.67
C SER A 16 5.43 8.84 9.82
N TRP A 17 6.06 8.05 10.68
CA TRP A 17 5.52 7.68 11.99
C TRP A 17 5.16 8.89 12.88
N MET A 18 5.76 10.06 12.62
CA MET A 18 5.44 11.31 13.30
C MET A 18 4.26 12.05 12.68
N ALA A 19 3.56 11.50 11.70
CA ALA A 19 2.40 12.16 11.09
C ALA A 19 1.13 12.05 11.96
N TYR A 20 1.10 11.17 12.96
CA TYR A 20 -0.11 10.87 13.73
C TYR A 20 0.12 10.71 15.26
N HIS A 21 -0.86 11.10 16.08
CA HIS A 21 -0.83 11.17 17.55
C HIS A 21 -0.89 9.80 18.27
N SER A 22 -1.07 8.70 17.54
CA SER A 22 -1.30 7.37 18.12
C SER A 22 -0.04 6.49 18.17
N GLY A 23 -0.09 5.40 18.95
CA GLY A 23 0.96 4.40 18.97
C GLY A 23 1.14 3.73 17.60
N ILE A 24 2.38 3.39 17.24
CA ILE A 24 2.69 2.74 15.98
C ILE A 24 2.11 1.32 16.00
N GLN A 25 1.14 1.05 15.13
CA GLN A 25 0.69 -0.31 14.85
C GLN A 25 1.43 -0.83 13.62
N TYR A 26 2.08 -1.98 13.78
CA TYR A 26 2.83 -2.62 12.71
C TYR A 26 1.96 -3.68 12.03
N MET A 27 2.10 -3.80 10.71
CA MET A 27 1.61 -4.96 10.00
C MET A 27 2.44 -6.18 10.44
N ASP A 28 1.78 -7.32 10.66
CA ASP A 28 2.48 -8.58 10.93
C ASP A 28 3.15 -9.08 9.63
N ILE A 29 4.42 -8.71 9.47
CA ILE A 29 5.24 -9.07 8.32
C ILE A 29 6.22 -10.18 8.72
N PRO A 30 6.10 -11.39 8.14
CA PRO A 30 6.95 -12.51 8.54
C PRO A 30 8.41 -12.26 8.18
N PHE A 31 9.28 -12.40 9.18
CA PHE A 31 10.72 -12.21 9.02
C PHE A 31 11.33 -13.17 7.99
N GLY A 32 12.17 -12.65 7.11
CA GLY A 32 12.91 -13.44 6.10
C GLY A 32 12.05 -14.03 4.97
N LYS A 33 10.76 -13.70 4.93
CA LYS A 33 9.79 -14.15 3.90
C LYS A 33 9.30 -13.01 3.00
N VAL A 34 10.00 -11.88 2.99
CA VAL A 34 9.68 -10.74 2.11
C VAL A 34 10.90 -10.38 1.29
N ASP A 35 10.71 -10.33 -0.02
CA ASP A 35 11.64 -9.77 -0.96
C ASP A 35 11.30 -8.28 -1.11
N TRP A 36 12.08 -7.43 -0.44
CA TRP A 36 11.90 -5.98 -0.45
C TRP A 36 12.26 -5.39 -1.81
N ILE A 37 11.48 -4.41 -2.27
CA ILE A 37 11.75 -3.71 -3.53
C ILE A 37 12.88 -2.68 -3.37
N ASP A 38 13.68 -2.52 -4.41
CA ASP A 38 14.87 -1.65 -4.46
C ASP A 38 14.58 -0.26 -5.04
N ASN A 39 13.41 -0.05 -5.65
CA ASN A 39 13.03 1.20 -6.30
C ASN A 39 12.45 2.26 -5.35
N LEU A 40 12.53 2.06 -4.02
CA LEU A 40 12.14 3.03 -3.01
C LEU A 40 13.37 3.82 -2.53
N ARG A 41 13.41 5.14 -2.79
CA ARG A 41 14.55 5.98 -2.38
C ARG A 41 14.11 7.37 -1.93
N PHE A 42 14.91 8.03 -1.10
CA PHE A 42 14.67 9.44 -0.76
C PHE A 42 14.91 10.35 -1.96
N ASP A 43 14.08 11.37 -2.13
CA ASP A 43 14.36 12.49 -3.02
C ASP A 43 15.52 13.31 -2.42
N LYS A 44 16.61 13.46 -3.19
CA LYS A 44 17.82 14.18 -2.74
C LYS A 44 17.58 15.68 -2.55
N GLU A 45 16.65 16.25 -3.31
CA GLU A 45 16.31 17.67 -3.24
C GLU A 45 15.20 17.93 -2.22
N ARG A 46 14.32 16.95 -2.01
CA ARG A 46 13.22 17.00 -1.05
C ARG A 46 13.30 15.82 -0.10
N GLN A 47 14.18 15.88 0.90
CA GLN A 47 14.46 14.75 1.81
C GLN A 47 13.23 14.19 2.56
N HIS A 48 12.11 14.91 2.59
CA HIS A 48 10.83 14.43 3.13
C HIS A 48 10.00 13.62 2.13
N ALA A 49 10.42 13.48 0.88
CA ALA A 49 9.71 12.75 -0.16
C ALA A 49 10.43 11.44 -0.51
N LEU A 50 9.64 10.42 -0.84
CA LEU A 50 10.12 9.17 -1.42
C LEU A 50 9.88 9.17 -2.93
N ILE A 51 10.89 8.77 -3.70
CA ILE A 51 10.76 8.48 -5.13
C ILE A 51 10.49 6.98 -5.31
N THR A 52 9.43 6.66 -6.04
CA THR A 52 8.97 5.29 -6.26
C THR A 52 8.13 5.15 -7.54
N ASP A 53 7.73 3.92 -7.86
CA ASP A 53 6.70 3.63 -8.84
C ASP A 53 5.33 3.49 -8.15
N VAL A 54 4.25 3.80 -8.88
CA VAL A 54 2.86 3.57 -8.43
C VAL A 54 2.13 2.63 -9.39
N GLY A 55 1.35 1.73 -8.81
CA GLY A 55 0.38 0.87 -9.50
C GLY A 55 -1.04 1.30 -9.23
N GLY A 56 -1.95 0.94 -10.12
CA GLY A 56 -3.39 1.14 -9.93
C GLY A 56 -4.09 -0.20 -9.73
N PHE A 57 -5.21 -0.19 -9.00
CA PHE A 57 -6.02 -1.38 -8.78
C PHE A 57 -6.83 -1.70 -10.05
N ARG A 58 -6.64 -2.90 -10.62
CA ARG A 58 -7.34 -3.35 -11.83
C ARG A 58 -8.63 -4.09 -11.46
N ASP A 59 -9.76 -3.63 -12.00
CA ASP A 59 -11.07 -4.31 -11.90
C ASP A 59 -11.43 -4.72 -10.46
N CYS A 60 -11.06 -3.87 -9.50
CA CYS A 60 -11.23 -4.09 -8.06
C CYS A 60 -12.18 -3.08 -7.44
N ARG A 61 -12.78 -3.48 -6.32
CA ARG A 61 -13.58 -2.64 -5.42
C ARG A 61 -13.30 -3.01 -3.96
N THR A 62 -13.56 -2.09 -3.03
CA THR A 62 -13.41 -2.33 -1.59
C THR A 62 -14.75 -2.60 -0.96
N GLU A 63 -14.79 -3.57 -0.06
CA GLU A 63 -15.92 -3.83 0.81
C GLU A 63 -15.43 -3.86 2.26
N GLN A 64 -16.17 -3.21 3.16
CA GLN A 64 -15.77 -3.15 4.57
C GLN A 64 -15.98 -4.51 5.23
N GLU A 65 -14.94 -5.05 5.86
CA GLU A 65 -15.03 -6.19 6.75
C GLU A 65 -15.18 -5.70 8.20
N VAL A 66 -16.17 -6.23 8.91
CA VAL A 66 -16.36 -5.94 10.33
C VAL A 66 -15.56 -6.97 11.12
N GLU A 67 -14.30 -6.64 11.41
CA GLU A 67 -13.43 -7.45 12.27
C GLU A 67 -13.34 -6.85 13.69
N GLN A 68 -12.99 -7.67 14.67
CA GLN A 68 -12.88 -7.26 16.09
C GLN A 68 -11.69 -6.34 16.35
N GLU A 69 -10.65 -6.40 15.50
CA GLU A 69 -9.40 -5.64 15.62
C GLU A 69 -9.24 -4.66 14.45
N GLY A 70 -10.06 -3.61 14.43
CA GLY A 70 -9.95 -2.53 13.45
C GLY A 70 -10.79 -2.72 12.18
N LYS A 71 -10.89 -1.65 11.39
CA LYS A 71 -11.70 -1.61 10.16
C LYS A 71 -10.83 -2.01 8.97
N HIS A 72 -10.88 -3.28 8.60
CA HIS A 72 -10.26 -3.80 7.37
C HIS A 72 -11.22 -3.68 6.18
N TYR A 73 -10.65 -3.56 4.99
CA TYR A 73 -11.41 -3.53 3.74
C TYR A 73 -10.92 -4.65 2.86
N ALA A 74 -11.82 -5.55 2.47
CA ALA A 74 -11.53 -6.53 1.45
C ALA A 74 -11.40 -5.84 0.09
N VAL A 75 -10.30 -6.08 -0.62
CA VAL A 75 -10.20 -5.75 -2.04
C VAL A 75 -10.75 -6.94 -2.82
N LEU A 76 -11.88 -6.73 -3.49
CA LEU A 76 -12.63 -7.73 -4.23
C LEU A 76 -12.50 -7.48 -5.74
N ASP A 77 -12.39 -8.55 -6.52
CA ASP A 77 -12.55 -8.45 -7.97
C ASP A 77 -14.03 -8.36 -8.40
N PHE A 78 -14.26 -8.28 -9.71
CA PHE A 78 -15.61 -8.26 -10.29
C PHE A 78 -16.47 -9.48 -9.91
N GLY A 79 -15.83 -10.64 -9.69
CA GLY A 79 -16.48 -11.87 -9.22
C GLY A 79 -16.77 -11.89 -7.71
N ARG A 80 -16.51 -10.78 -7.00
CA ARG A 80 -16.57 -10.67 -5.53
C ARG A 80 -15.61 -11.59 -4.80
N ILE A 81 -14.52 -12.00 -5.45
CA ILE A 81 -13.50 -12.85 -4.83
C ILE A 81 -12.45 -11.94 -4.18
N LYS A 82 -12.12 -12.22 -2.91
CA LYS A 82 -11.08 -11.48 -2.19
C LYS A 82 -9.70 -11.66 -2.84
N ARG A 83 -9.08 -10.54 -3.18
CA ARG A 83 -7.74 -10.43 -3.79
C ARG A 83 -6.72 -9.76 -2.89
N GLY A 84 -7.19 -9.12 -1.82
CA GLY A 84 -6.34 -8.42 -0.87
C GLY A 84 -7.16 -7.78 0.23
N TRP A 85 -6.48 -6.95 1.01
CA TRP A 85 -7.10 -6.09 2.01
C TRP A 85 -6.33 -4.78 2.17
N ILE A 86 -7.05 -3.76 2.64
CA ILE A 86 -6.51 -2.43 2.95
C ILE A 86 -6.90 -2.06 4.39
N LEU A 87 -5.96 -1.43 5.09
CA LEU A 87 -6.16 -0.73 6.34
C LEU A 87 -5.81 0.75 6.11
N TYR A 88 -6.80 1.64 6.24
CA TYR A 88 -6.59 3.08 6.10
C TYR A 88 -6.02 3.70 7.38
N ASP A 89 -5.20 4.75 7.21
CA ASP A 89 -4.60 5.48 8.31
C ASP A 89 -5.68 6.30 9.08
N VAL A 90 -6.68 6.85 8.36
CA VAL A 90 -7.80 7.69 8.89
C VAL A 90 -9.17 7.27 8.35
N GLU A 91 -10.28 7.74 8.93
CA GLU A 91 -11.65 7.41 8.48
C GLU A 91 -12.10 8.12 7.19
N GLU A 92 -11.32 9.07 6.67
CA GLU A 92 -11.64 9.79 5.42
C GLU A 92 -11.49 8.87 4.20
N ARG A 93 -12.61 8.26 3.84
CA ARG A 93 -12.76 7.43 2.65
C ARG A 93 -13.02 8.30 1.42
N GLU A 94 -12.37 7.93 0.34
CA GLU A 94 -12.84 8.21 -1.00
C GLU A 94 -12.95 6.87 -1.76
N ASP A 95 -13.57 6.91 -2.93
CA ASP A 95 -13.67 5.77 -3.83
C ASP A 95 -12.27 5.23 -4.20
N LEU A 96 -12.08 3.90 -4.18
CA LEU A 96 -10.87 3.21 -4.68
C LEU A 96 -10.47 3.67 -6.08
N CYS A 97 -11.42 4.14 -6.90
CA CYS A 97 -11.14 4.69 -8.22
C CYS A 97 -10.14 5.87 -8.18
N LYS A 98 -9.91 6.47 -7.02
CA LYS A 98 -8.94 7.55 -6.80
C LYS A 98 -7.66 7.07 -6.10
N GLU A 99 -7.57 5.79 -5.79
CA GLU A 99 -6.48 5.22 -5.00
C GLU A 99 -5.50 4.45 -5.87
N TYR A 100 -4.23 4.57 -5.50
CA TYR A 100 -3.10 3.91 -6.12
C TYR A 100 -2.35 3.17 -5.02
N CYS A 101 -1.36 2.40 -5.42
CA CYS A 101 -0.51 1.70 -4.48
C CYS A 101 0.97 1.83 -4.83
N VAL A 102 1.80 1.81 -3.82
CA VAL A 102 3.24 1.61 -3.93
C VAL A 102 3.53 0.21 -3.40
N VAL A 103 4.09 -0.66 -4.23
CA VAL A 103 4.57 -1.97 -3.77
C VAL A 103 5.83 -1.73 -2.95
N VAL A 104 5.88 -2.21 -1.71
CA VAL A 104 7.07 -2.10 -0.83
C VAL A 104 7.79 -3.43 -0.68
N GLY A 105 7.10 -4.55 -0.89
CA GLY A 105 7.70 -5.87 -0.82
C GLY A 105 6.83 -6.94 -1.45
N LYS A 106 7.45 -8.07 -1.74
CA LYS A 106 6.79 -9.24 -2.30
C LYS A 106 6.95 -10.40 -1.34
N LYS A 107 5.90 -11.17 -1.11
CA LYS A 107 6.00 -12.38 -0.29
C LYS A 107 6.88 -13.41 -1.02
N SER A 108 7.98 -13.78 -0.38
CA SER A 108 9.02 -14.64 -0.94
C SER A 108 8.55 -16.08 -1.06
N LYS A 109 8.84 -16.73 -2.19
CA LYS A 109 8.56 -18.14 -2.46
C LYS A 109 9.71 -19.01 -1.97
N LYS A 110 9.94 -19.13 -0.66
CA LYS A 110 10.97 -20.06 -0.15
C LYS A 110 10.42 -21.49 -0.07
N ASP A 111 10.99 -22.34 -0.92
CA ASP A 111 11.06 -23.82 -1.05
C ASP A 111 9.88 -24.76 -0.70
N ASN A 112 8.92 -24.38 0.13
CA ASN A 112 7.83 -25.28 0.54
C ASN A 112 6.54 -25.16 -0.29
N ASP A 113 6.44 -24.16 -1.17
CA ASP A 113 5.29 -23.93 -2.08
C ASP A 113 5.57 -24.41 -3.52
N LYS A 114 6.40 -25.46 -3.69
CA LYS A 114 6.47 -26.19 -4.96
C LYS A 114 5.19 -27.00 -5.12
N MET A 115 4.14 -26.34 -5.59
CA MET A 115 2.94 -27.03 -6.06
C MET A 115 3.33 -27.89 -7.27
N GLU A 116 3.25 -29.20 -7.10
CA GLU A 116 3.40 -30.16 -8.20
C GLU A 116 2.37 -29.83 -9.30
N GLY A 117 2.86 -29.74 -10.54
CA GLY A 117 2.03 -29.81 -11.75
C GLY A 117 1.11 -28.61 -12.02
N GLY A 118 1.56 -27.69 -12.87
CA GLY A 118 0.66 -26.84 -13.65
C GLY A 118 1.17 -25.43 -13.86
N ASN A 119 1.16 -25.01 -15.12
CA ASN A 119 1.49 -23.67 -15.62
C ASN A 119 0.50 -22.62 -15.06
N ARG A 120 0.61 -22.27 -13.78
CA ARG A 120 -0.13 -21.19 -13.12
C ARG A 120 0.76 -19.95 -13.09
N LEU A 121 0.25 -18.86 -13.67
CA LEU A 121 0.81 -17.50 -13.52
C LEU A 121 1.35 -17.33 -12.09
N ASN A 122 2.59 -16.88 -11.96
CA ASN A 122 3.32 -16.71 -10.70
C ASN A 122 2.72 -15.58 -9.83
N ILE A 123 1.41 -15.64 -9.54
CA ILE A 123 0.67 -14.69 -8.71
C ILE A 123 1.29 -14.73 -7.31
N GLN A 124 1.82 -13.59 -6.90
CA GLN A 124 2.44 -13.37 -5.58
C GLN A 124 1.60 -12.36 -4.80
N GLU A 125 1.78 -12.34 -3.49
CA GLU A 125 1.21 -11.30 -2.64
C GLU A 125 2.21 -10.15 -2.49
N TYR A 126 1.74 -8.93 -2.69
CA TYR A 126 2.47 -7.69 -2.53
C TYR A 126 2.04 -7.00 -1.25
N TYR A 127 3.03 -6.59 -0.47
CA TYR A 127 2.87 -5.60 0.58
C TYR A 127 2.85 -4.22 -0.07
N ILE A 128 1.83 -3.41 0.25
CA ILE A 128 1.62 -2.12 -0.39
C ILE A 128 1.42 -0.97 0.61
N LEU A 129 1.83 0.22 0.21
CA LEU A 129 1.28 1.47 0.73
C LEU A 129 0.14 1.90 -0.18
N VAL A 130 -0.98 2.31 0.39
CA VAL A 130 -2.10 2.91 -0.35
C VAL A 130 -1.87 4.41 -0.39
N VAL A 131 -1.96 4.98 -1.58
CA VAL A 131 -1.66 6.40 -1.82
C VAL A 131 -2.74 7.07 -2.66
N ARG A 132 -2.94 8.37 -2.46
CA ARG A 132 -3.83 9.21 -3.27
C ARG A 132 -3.04 10.34 -3.92
N PRO A 133 -3.40 10.77 -5.15
CA PRO A 133 -2.81 11.94 -5.76
C PRO A 133 -3.00 13.18 -4.88
N THR A 134 -2.03 14.08 -4.91
CA THR A 134 -2.16 15.44 -4.38
C THR A 134 -2.59 16.40 -5.51
N SER A 135 -2.64 17.70 -5.24
CA SER A 135 -2.81 18.73 -6.28
C SER A 135 -1.57 18.92 -7.15
N VAL A 136 -0.42 18.35 -6.77
CA VAL A 136 0.84 18.42 -7.51
C VAL A 136 0.96 17.18 -8.41
N VAL A 137 1.37 17.40 -9.67
CA VAL A 137 1.56 16.33 -10.65
C VAL A 137 2.64 15.36 -10.18
N ASP A 138 2.35 14.06 -10.31
CA ASP A 138 3.24 12.97 -9.90
C ASP A 138 3.65 13.02 -8.42
N GLU A 139 2.80 13.61 -7.58
CA GLU A 139 2.97 13.65 -6.13
C GLU A 139 1.74 13.05 -5.46
N TYR A 140 2.00 12.14 -4.52
CA TYR A 140 1.02 11.32 -3.84
C TYR A 140 1.21 11.42 -2.33
N ARG A 141 0.12 11.27 -1.58
CA ARG A 141 0.15 11.11 -0.12
C ARG A 141 -0.27 9.70 0.25
N ARG A 142 0.36 9.13 1.28
CA ARG A 142 -0.08 7.88 1.90
C ARG A 142 -1.43 8.09 2.59
N VAL A 143 -2.29 7.09 2.47
CA VAL A 143 -3.59 7.02 3.15
C VAL A 143 -3.84 5.68 3.84
N GLY A 144 -2.96 4.70 3.66
CA GLY A 144 -3.10 3.39 4.29
C GLY A 144 -2.02 2.40 3.86
N VAL A 145 -2.24 1.15 4.24
CA VAL A 145 -1.39 0.00 3.92
C VAL A 145 -2.25 -1.20 3.55
N GLY A 146 -1.65 -2.22 2.93
CA GLY A 146 -2.40 -3.43 2.62
C GLY A 146 -1.56 -4.57 2.06
N LEU A 147 -2.28 -5.64 1.73
CA LEU A 147 -1.76 -6.80 1.02
C LEU A 147 -2.64 -7.07 -0.20
N ILE A 148 -2.03 -7.34 -1.36
CA ILE A 148 -2.80 -7.62 -2.59
C ILE A 148 -2.09 -8.58 -3.54
N LYS A 149 -2.87 -9.35 -4.31
CA LYS A 149 -2.34 -10.19 -5.39
C LYS A 149 -1.73 -9.36 -6.53
N SER A 150 -0.57 -9.78 -7.01
CA SER A 150 0.29 -9.04 -7.94
C SER A 150 -0.34 -8.72 -9.30
N ASP A 151 -1.25 -9.57 -9.77
CA ASP A 151 -1.95 -9.43 -11.06
C ASP A 151 -3.04 -8.34 -11.06
N TYR A 152 -3.43 -7.86 -9.87
CA TYR A 152 -4.42 -6.81 -9.69
C TYR A 152 -3.82 -5.41 -9.52
N VAL A 153 -2.50 -5.28 -9.54
CA VAL A 153 -1.80 -3.99 -9.39
C VAL A 153 -0.79 -3.75 -10.51
N PRO A 154 -1.25 -3.58 -11.77
CA PRO A 154 -0.38 -3.16 -12.84
C PRO A 154 0.29 -1.82 -12.51
N ARG A 155 1.60 -1.76 -12.75
CA ARG A 155 2.37 -0.52 -12.63
C ARG A 155 1.87 0.51 -13.65
N GLN A 156 1.66 1.74 -13.21
CA GLN A 156 1.09 2.82 -14.02
C GLN A 156 2.06 4.00 -14.23
N ARG A 157 2.76 4.47 -13.18
CA ARG A 157 3.72 5.57 -13.27
C ARG A 157 5.03 5.22 -12.58
N LEU A 158 6.11 5.84 -13.06
CA LEU A 158 7.47 5.62 -12.58
C LEU A 158 8.03 6.90 -11.96
N ASN A 159 8.90 6.76 -10.97
CA ASN A 159 9.63 7.87 -10.35
C ASN A 159 8.71 9.03 -9.85
N VAL A 160 7.55 8.69 -9.29
CA VAL A 160 6.66 9.65 -8.64
C VAL A 160 7.14 9.97 -7.22
N ARG A 161 6.67 11.08 -6.65
CA ARG A 161 6.92 11.47 -5.26
C ARG A 161 5.80 10.96 -4.35
N VAL A 162 6.16 10.35 -3.23
CA VAL A 162 5.28 10.15 -2.08
C VAL A 162 5.73 11.08 -0.97
N VAL A 163 4.86 12.03 -0.62
CA VAL A 163 5.08 13.05 0.39
C VAL A 163 4.20 12.83 1.60
#